data_AF-A0A1V9ELG0-F1
#
_entry.id   AF-A0A1V9ELG0-F1
#
_cell.length_a   1.000
_cell.length_b   1.000
_cell.length_c   1.000
_cell.angle_alpha   90.00
_cell.angle_beta   90.00
_cell.angle_gamma   90.00
#
_symmetry.space_group_name_H-M   'P 1'
#
loop_
_entity.id
_entity.type
_entity.pdbx_description
1 polymer ?
#
loop_
_entity_poly.entity_id
_entity_poly.type
_entity_poly.pdbx_seq_one_letter_code
_entity_poly.pdbx_strand_id
1 'polypeptide(L)'
;MKQLAFLIALAFMGLTTVAQTANPQQYKYVFTVAKDGSGDYKYIQDAIDAMRVYPLAPITLYIKNGVYNEKIELPASNTDVTFIGESVDKTIIVFNDYSGRGKLTTFTSYTAKICGNRFRAENITFSNSAGRVGQAVALHVEADNAMFVNCRFLGNQDTIFTGGETARQLFVNCYIEGTTDFIFGPATAVFQNCEIHSKTNSFVTAASTTQGKKFGYVFLDCKLTADDSTTKVFLGRPWRANAKTVFVRCTLGKHIVPEGWNNWANPANEQTTFYGEYKNSGPGAEIANRAKWSHQLTDKEATNYTLNNIFNNDGAALPVNVKWYTEQNTRSFQWPGKAGGSGQ
;
A
#
# COMPACT_ATOMS: atom_id res chain seq x y z
N MET A 1 60.99 55.74 -22.64
CA MET A 1 61.91 54.60 -22.45
C MET A 1 61.10 53.51 -21.77
N LYS A 2 60.69 52.48 -22.53
CA LYS A 2 61.20 51.09 -22.45
C LYS A 2 60.64 50.37 -21.21
N GLN A 3 59.59 49.58 -21.37
CA GLN A 3 59.60 48.11 -21.58
C GLN A 3 59.78 47.31 -20.26
N LEU A 4 59.05 46.18 -20.14
CA LEU A 4 58.84 45.28 -18.98
C LEU A 4 57.85 45.85 -17.94
N ALA A 5 56.72 45.23 -17.61
CA ALA A 5 56.53 43.80 -17.37
C ALA A 5 55.20 43.27 -17.94
N PHE A 6 55.35 42.36 -18.89
CA PHE A 6 54.36 41.35 -19.25
C PHE A 6 54.34 40.29 -18.15
N LEU A 7 53.17 39.69 -17.90
CA LEU A 7 52.91 38.49 -17.07
C LEU A 7 52.93 38.66 -15.54
N ILE A 8 52.04 37.90 -14.89
CA ILE A 8 51.69 37.84 -13.45
C ILE A 8 50.56 38.85 -13.13
N ALA A 9 49.27 38.50 -13.06
CA ALA A 9 48.68 37.37 -12.37
C ALA A 9 47.35 36.94 -13.02
N LEU A 10 47.41 35.97 -13.93
CA LEU A 10 46.34 34.98 -14.13
C LEU A 10 46.65 33.80 -13.20
N ALA A 11 46.70 34.08 -11.90
CA ALA A 11 46.95 33.07 -10.89
C ALA A 11 45.62 32.47 -10.46
N PHE A 12 45.33 31.28 -11.00
CA PHE A 12 44.60 30.20 -10.33
C PHE A 12 43.35 30.62 -9.54
N MET A 13 42.25 30.88 -10.25
CA MET A 13 40.94 30.38 -9.80
C MET A 13 40.55 29.21 -10.69
N GLY A 14 41.36 28.15 -10.63
CA GLY A 14 40.84 26.81 -10.81
C GLY A 14 39.97 26.51 -9.59
N LEU A 15 38.77 27.09 -9.55
CA LEU A 15 37.67 26.54 -8.78
C LEU A 15 37.44 25.16 -9.37
N THR A 16 38.13 24.17 -8.81
CA THR A 16 37.66 22.80 -8.88
C THR A 16 36.31 22.86 -8.18
N THR A 17 35.27 23.02 -8.98
CA THR A 17 33.95 22.57 -8.60
C THR A 17 34.09 21.07 -8.42
N VAL A 18 34.51 20.66 -7.23
CA VAL A 18 34.26 19.32 -6.76
C VAL A 18 32.74 19.29 -6.66
N ALA A 19 32.09 18.90 -7.75
CA ALA A 19 30.72 18.48 -7.70
C ALA A 19 30.64 17.52 -6.50
N GLN A 20 29.70 17.76 -5.59
CA GLN A 20 29.35 16.82 -4.53
C GLN A 20 28.86 15.53 -5.20
N THR A 21 29.80 14.73 -5.69
CA THR A 21 29.54 13.38 -6.15
C THR A 21 29.51 12.56 -4.88
N ALA A 22 28.31 12.45 -4.31
CA ALA A 22 28.08 11.58 -3.17
C ALA A 22 28.51 10.17 -3.59
N ASN A 23 29.60 9.65 -3.03
CA ASN A 23 30.11 8.32 -3.34
C ASN A 23 29.08 7.30 -2.83
N PRO A 24 28.33 6.60 -3.71
CA PRO A 24 27.28 5.69 -3.26
C PRO A 24 27.84 4.57 -2.37
N GLN A 25 29.10 4.19 -2.54
CA GLN A 25 29.73 3.10 -1.77
C GLN A 25 29.92 3.41 -0.28
N GLN A 26 29.78 4.67 0.15
CA GLN A 26 29.92 5.05 1.56
C GLN A 26 28.63 4.92 2.37
N TYR A 27 27.49 4.63 1.72
CA TYR A 27 26.20 4.57 2.41
C TYR A 27 25.74 3.13 2.66
N LYS A 28 25.03 2.95 3.77
CA LYS A 28 24.36 1.70 4.12
C LYS A 28 23.01 1.63 3.39
N TYR A 29 22.78 0.54 2.67
CA TYR A 29 21.52 0.26 1.95
C TYR A 29 20.80 -1.01 2.41
N VAL A 30 21.45 -1.82 3.25
CA VAL A 30 20.86 -3.03 3.83
C VAL A 30 20.79 -2.83 5.33
N PHE A 31 19.59 -2.92 5.88
CA PHE A 31 19.28 -2.76 7.29
C PHE A 31 18.67 -4.06 7.82
N THR A 32 18.92 -4.34 9.08
CA THR A 32 18.38 -5.54 9.74
C THR A 32 17.75 -5.18 11.08
N VAL A 33 16.57 -5.72 11.34
CA VAL A 33 15.84 -5.56 12.60
C VAL A 33 15.58 -6.93 13.21
N ALA A 34 15.97 -7.10 14.47
CA ALA A 34 15.68 -8.31 15.24
C ALA A 34 15.55 -8.00 16.74
N LYS A 35 14.43 -8.42 17.36
CA LYS A 35 14.17 -8.16 18.78
C LYS A 35 15.17 -8.85 19.73
N ASP A 36 15.75 -9.97 19.29
CA ASP A 36 16.78 -10.71 20.02
C ASP A 36 18.15 -10.02 20.01
N GLY A 37 18.29 -8.88 19.30
CA GLY A 37 19.54 -8.13 19.18
C GLY A 37 20.53 -8.72 18.17
N SER A 38 20.12 -9.69 17.36
CA SER A 38 20.96 -10.27 16.30
C SER A 38 21.03 -9.43 15.02
N GLY A 39 20.20 -8.38 14.89
CA GLY A 39 20.20 -7.40 13.80
C GLY A 39 20.77 -6.05 14.23
N ASP A 40 20.98 -5.15 13.26
CA ASP A 40 21.51 -3.81 13.46
C ASP A 40 20.66 -2.98 14.44
N TYR A 41 19.34 -3.15 14.39
CA TYR A 41 18.37 -2.44 15.22
C TYR A 41 17.44 -3.43 15.94
N LYS A 42 16.92 -2.99 17.09
CA LYS A 42 15.85 -3.71 17.81
C LYS A 42 14.45 -3.26 17.40
N TYR A 43 14.33 -1.99 17.02
CA TYR A 43 13.09 -1.31 16.64
C TYR A 43 13.08 -1.02 15.14
N ILE A 44 11.92 -1.12 14.51
CA ILE A 44 11.75 -0.86 13.09
C ILE A 44 11.90 0.63 12.80
N GLN A 45 11.34 1.49 13.66
CA GLN A 45 11.43 2.95 13.44
C GLN A 45 12.89 3.44 13.48
N ASP A 46 13.71 2.93 14.41
CA ASP A 46 15.15 3.29 14.47
C ASP A 46 15.88 2.94 13.17
N ALA A 47 15.53 1.81 12.55
CA ALA A 47 16.11 1.43 11.27
C ALA A 47 15.67 2.37 10.14
N ILE A 48 14.40 2.81 10.14
CA ILE A 48 13.86 3.80 9.18
C ILE A 48 14.56 5.15 9.35
N ASP A 49 14.68 5.64 10.58
CA ASP A 49 15.29 6.94 10.88
C ASP A 49 16.77 7.00 10.50
N ALA A 50 17.45 5.84 10.49
CA ALA A 50 18.83 5.72 10.05
C ALA A 50 19.00 5.60 8.52
N MET A 51 17.92 5.38 7.76
CA MET A 51 17.98 5.32 6.30
C MET A 51 18.29 6.68 5.72
N ARG A 52 19.14 6.70 4.69
CA ARG A 52 19.40 7.92 3.94
C ARG A 52 18.12 8.44 3.28
N VAL A 53 17.71 9.65 3.62
CA VAL A 53 16.70 10.41 2.87
C VAL A 53 17.20 10.70 1.46
N TYR A 54 16.32 10.67 0.45
CA TYR A 54 16.67 10.77 -0.98
C TYR A 54 17.79 9.78 -1.35
N PRO A 55 17.53 8.46 -1.20
CA PRO A 55 18.57 7.47 -1.33
C PRO A 55 19.10 7.42 -2.76
N LEU A 56 20.42 7.21 -2.88
CA LEU A 56 21.10 7.13 -4.18
C LEU A 56 20.98 5.74 -4.84
N ALA A 57 20.48 4.76 -4.08
CA ALA A 57 20.21 3.40 -4.51
C ALA A 57 19.10 2.79 -3.61
N PRO A 58 18.38 1.75 -4.07
CA PRO A 58 17.33 1.11 -3.28
C PRO A 58 17.79 0.63 -1.91
N ILE A 59 16.93 0.75 -0.90
CA ILE A 59 17.20 0.30 0.48
C ILE A 59 16.38 -0.95 0.78
N THR A 60 16.99 -1.94 1.43
CA THR A 60 16.30 -3.14 1.91
C THR A 60 16.40 -3.24 3.43
N LEU A 61 15.25 -3.45 4.08
CA LEU A 61 15.14 -3.73 5.51
C LEU A 61 14.66 -5.16 5.71
N TYR A 62 15.50 -6.01 6.31
CA TYR A 62 15.14 -7.36 6.73
C TYR A 62 14.63 -7.33 8.17
N ILE A 63 13.48 -7.94 8.42
CA ILE A 63 12.82 -7.95 9.73
C ILE A 63 12.62 -9.41 10.15
N LYS A 64 13.28 -9.82 11.25
CA LYS A 64 13.11 -11.18 11.79
C LYS A 64 11.70 -11.41 12.34
N ASN A 65 11.43 -12.67 12.65
CA ASN A 65 10.25 -13.06 13.42
C ASN A 65 10.21 -12.30 14.76
N GLY A 66 9.02 -11.79 15.08
CA GLY A 66 8.76 -11.03 16.29
C GLY A 66 7.46 -10.23 16.19
N VAL A 67 6.88 -9.94 17.36
CA VAL A 67 5.78 -8.97 17.49
C VAL A 67 6.39 -7.61 17.84
N TYR A 68 6.36 -6.68 16.90
CA TYR A 68 6.87 -5.32 17.01
C TYR A 68 5.71 -4.39 17.36
N ASN A 69 5.58 -4.08 18.66
CA ASN A 69 4.56 -3.15 19.15
C ASN A 69 5.04 -1.70 18.94
N GLU A 70 4.95 -1.24 17.70
CA GLU A 70 5.50 0.01 17.22
C GLU A 70 4.51 0.70 16.28
N LYS A 71 4.44 2.01 16.40
CA LYS A 71 3.82 2.88 15.39
C LYS A 71 4.93 3.39 14.48
N ILE A 72 4.88 3.03 13.21
CA ILE A 72 5.96 3.35 12.26
C ILE A 72 5.51 4.29 11.15
N GLU A 73 6.42 5.14 10.68
CA GLU A 73 6.24 5.98 9.51
C GLU A 73 7.48 5.94 8.61
N LEU A 74 7.28 5.54 7.35
CA LEU A 74 8.26 5.72 6.29
C LEU A 74 7.94 7.03 5.56
N PRO A 75 8.74 8.10 5.80
CA PRO A 75 8.43 9.42 5.23
C PRO A 75 8.62 9.45 3.71
N ALA A 76 8.00 10.43 3.05
CA ALA A 76 8.02 10.58 1.59
C ALA A 76 9.43 10.76 1.00
N SER A 77 10.38 11.23 1.82
CA SER A 77 11.79 11.38 1.46
C SER A 77 12.53 10.05 1.29
N ASN A 78 11.97 8.93 1.75
CA ASN A 78 12.62 7.62 1.72
C ASN A 78 11.96 6.75 0.64
N THR A 79 12.35 6.97 -0.62
CA THR A 79 11.85 6.21 -1.77
C THR A 79 12.62 4.91 -1.99
N ASP A 80 12.09 3.99 -2.80
CA ASP A 80 12.78 2.74 -3.20
C ASP A 80 13.18 1.84 -2.02
N VAL A 81 12.32 1.81 -0.99
CA VAL A 81 12.52 1.01 0.21
C VAL A 81 11.74 -0.31 0.12
N THR A 82 12.41 -1.43 0.36
CA THR A 82 11.80 -2.76 0.49
C THR A 82 11.87 -3.23 1.94
N PHE A 83 10.75 -3.62 2.53
CA PHE A 83 10.70 -4.39 3.78
C PHE A 83 10.51 -5.87 3.47
N ILE A 84 11.33 -6.74 4.06
CA ILE A 84 11.25 -8.19 3.89
C ILE A 84 11.16 -8.83 5.29
N GLY A 85 9.99 -9.37 5.61
CA GLY A 85 9.78 -10.16 6.82
C GLY A 85 10.28 -11.60 6.66
N GLU A 86 10.69 -12.20 7.78
CA GLU A 86 11.10 -13.60 7.85
C GLU A 86 9.92 -14.56 7.63
N SER A 87 8.74 -14.20 8.14
CA SER A 87 7.52 -14.97 7.96
C SER A 87 6.30 -14.08 8.11
N VAL A 88 5.35 -14.22 7.19
CA VAL A 88 4.09 -13.47 7.25
C VAL A 88 3.33 -13.69 8.57
N ASP A 89 3.39 -14.89 9.14
CA ASP A 89 2.64 -15.24 10.37
C ASP A 89 3.38 -14.85 11.65
N LYS A 90 4.67 -14.48 11.58
CA LYS A 90 5.51 -14.27 12.76
C LYS A 90 6.24 -12.92 12.78
N THR A 91 6.38 -12.23 11.65
CA THR A 91 6.87 -10.86 11.57
C THR A 91 5.66 -9.91 11.58
N ILE A 92 5.29 -9.45 12.77
CA ILE A 92 4.04 -8.71 13.02
C ILE A 92 4.36 -7.30 13.52
N ILE A 93 3.92 -6.29 12.79
CA ILE A 93 3.94 -4.88 13.21
C ILE A 93 2.55 -4.55 13.74
N VAL A 94 2.47 -4.17 15.02
CA VAL A 94 1.20 -3.97 15.71
C VAL A 94 1.18 -2.68 16.52
N PHE A 95 0.06 -1.97 16.51
CA PHE A 95 -0.24 -0.89 17.43
C PHE A 95 -1.75 -0.85 17.75
N ASN A 96 -2.22 0.10 18.55
CA ASN A 96 -3.62 0.14 18.99
C ASN A 96 -4.21 1.55 19.10
N ASP A 97 -3.75 2.47 18.25
CA ASP A 97 -4.38 3.78 18.13
C ASP A 97 -5.72 3.68 17.40
N TYR A 98 -6.65 4.55 17.76
CA TYR A 98 -7.97 4.66 17.15
C TYR A 98 -8.46 6.11 17.17
N SER A 99 -9.36 6.45 16.25
CA SER A 99 -9.97 7.76 16.15
C SER A 99 -10.75 8.09 17.42
N GLY A 100 -10.53 9.28 17.99
CA GLY A 100 -11.14 9.68 19.27
C GLY A 100 -10.37 9.23 20.52
N ARG A 101 -9.27 8.47 20.39
CA ARG A 101 -8.32 8.27 21.49
C ARG A 101 -7.51 9.56 21.68
N GLY A 102 -7.94 10.40 22.63
CA GLY A 102 -7.36 11.72 22.81
C GLY A 102 -7.66 12.63 21.61
N LYS A 103 -6.63 13.13 20.92
CA LYS A 103 -6.76 13.98 19.72
C LYS A 103 -6.53 13.22 18.40
N LEU A 104 -6.45 11.90 18.45
CA LEU A 104 -6.22 11.08 17.26
C LEU A 104 -7.46 11.07 16.35
N THR A 105 -7.21 11.06 15.06
CA THR A 105 -8.22 10.94 14.00
C THR A 105 -8.04 9.62 13.28
N THR A 106 -8.93 9.27 12.36
CA THR A 106 -8.74 8.12 11.46
C THR A 106 -7.34 8.15 10.83
N PHE A 107 -6.92 9.29 10.27
CA PHE A 107 -5.66 9.40 9.53
C PHE A 107 -4.40 9.33 10.40
N THR A 108 -4.51 9.62 11.70
CA THR A 108 -3.41 9.49 12.66
C THR A 108 -3.51 8.21 13.50
N SER A 109 -4.51 7.36 13.28
CA SER A 109 -4.69 6.10 14.04
C SER A 109 -3.86 4.91 13.53
N TYR A 110 -3.05 5.11 12.49
CA TYR A 110 -2.31 4.04 11.82
C TYR A 110 -1.36 3.29 12.76
N THR A 111 -1.16 2.00 12.47
CA THR A 111 0.00 1.25 12.94
C THR A 111 1.22 1.53 12.07
N ALA A 112 1.07 1.45 10.75
CA ALA A 112 2.13 1.81 9.80
C ALA A 112 1.66 2.85 8.79
N LYS A 113 2.45 3.90 8.58
CA LYS A 113 2.25 4.91 7.54
C LYS A 113 3.38 4.86 6.51
N ILE A 114 3.04 4.69 5.24
CA ILE A 114 4.00 4.51 4.14
C ILE A 114 3.79 5.62 3.11
N CYS A 115 4.70 6.60 3.07
CA CYS A 115 4.66 7.74 2.16
C CYS A 115 5.75 7.70 1.07
N GLY A 116 6.81 6.89 1.26
CA GLY A 116 7.91 6.77 0.31
C GLY A 116 7.50 6.04 -0.98
N ASN A 117 7.60 6.72 -2.13
CA ASN A 117 7.25 6.13 -3.44
C ASN A 117 8.12 4.90 -3.79
N ARG A 118 7.56 3.99 -4.61
CA ARG A 118 8.19 2.73 -5.02
C ARG A 118 8.52 1.81 -3.85
N PHE A 119 7.73 1.89 -2.78
CA PHE A 119 7.83 1.03 -1.62
C PHE A 119 7.42 -0.41 -1.94
N ARG A 120 8.09 -1.37 -1.30
CA ARG A 120 7.69 -2.79 -1.34
C ARG A 120 7.67 -3.38 0.07
N ALA A 121 6.68 -4.18 0.40
CA ALA A 121 6.68 -5.04 1.58
C ALA A 121 6.39 -6.50 1.21
N GLU A 122 7.10 -7.42 1.85
CA GLU A 122 7.00 -8.86 1.59
C GLU A 122 6.97 -9.63 2.93
N ASN A 123 6.07 -10.61 3.06
CA ASN A 123 6.00 -11.52 4.21
C ASN A 123 5.85 -10.82 5.58
N ILE A 124 5.00 -9.78 5.67
CA ILE A 124 4.79 -9.01 6.91
C ILE A 124 3.29 -8.93 7.25
N THR A 125 2.97 -9.01 8.53
CA THR A 125 1.64 -8.67 9.06
C THR A 125 1.64 -7.24 9.60
N PHE A 126 0.70 -6.42 9.13
CA PHE A 126 0.36 -5.12 9.70
C PHE A 126 -0.97 -5.22 10.45
N SER A 127 -0.99 -4.86 11.73
CA SER A 127 -2.16 -5.09 12.59
C SER A 127 -2.51 -3.88 13.45
N ASN A 128 -3.77 -3.47 13.46
CA ASN A 128 -4.29 -2.59 14.50
C ASN A 128 -5.13 -3.40 15.51
N SER A 129 -4.65 -3.49 16.74
CA SER A 129 -5.26 -4.28 17.80
C SER A 129 -6.19 -3.49 18.72
N ALA A 130 -6.66 -2.30 18.31
CA ALA A 130 -7.55 -1.47 19.12
C ALA A 130 -8.94 -2.09 19.36
N GLY A 131 -9.33 -3.09 18.55
CA GLY A 131 -10.64 -3.74 18.65
C GLY A 131 -11.74 -2.95 17.95
N ARG A 132 -12.99 -3.11 18.40
CA ARG A 132 -14.19 -2.50 17.79
C ARG A 132 -14.50 -1.15 18.43
N VAL A 133 -13.60 -0.20 18.23
CA VAL A 133 -13.61 1.14 18.87
C VAL A 133 -13.93 2.27 17.89
N GLY A 134 -14.49 1.93 16.72
CA GLY A 134 -14.57 2.85 15.58
C GLY A 134 -13.34 2.71 14.68
N GLN A 135 -12.95 3.79 14.01
CA GLN A 135 -11.88 3.79 13.01
C GLN A 135 -10.51 3.52 13.65
N ALA A 136 -9.79 2.51 13.17
CA ALA A 136 -8.48 2.13 13.67
C ALA A 136 -7.63 1.52 12.54
N VAL A 137 -6.72 2.31 11.99
CA VAL A 137 -5.99 1.96 10.75
C VAL A 137 -4.81 1.02 11.05
N ALA A 138 -4.70 -0.07 10.32
CA ALA A 138 -3.51 -0.94 10.35
C ALA A 138 -2.44 -0.42 9.38
N LEU A 139 -2.84 -0.13 8.13
CA LEU A 139 -1.96 0.44 7.10
C LEU A 139 -2.55 1.74 6.56
N HIS A 140 -1.76 2.82 6.62
CA HIS A 140 -1.96 4.06 5.88
C HIS A 140 -0.90 4.12 4.78
N VAL A 141 -1.29 4.11 3.51
CA VAL A 141 -0.34 4.20 2.39
C VAL A 141 -0.68 5.36 1.45
N GLU A 142 0.27 6.26 1.22
CA GLU A 142 0.17 7.39 0.27
C GLU A 142 1.17 7.26 -0.89
N ALA A 143 2.09 6.31 -0.79
CA ALA A 143 3.14 6.06 -1.79
C ALA A 143 2.57 5.64 -3.15
N ASP A 144 3.08 6.25 -4.24
CA ASP A 144 2.87 5.79 -5.61
C ASP A 144 3.79 4.62 -5.94
N ASN A 145 3.28 3.68 -6.74
CA ASN A 145 3.92 2.40 -7.07
C ASN A 145 4.27 1.58 -5.82
N ALA A 146 3.39 1.59 -4.81
CA ALA A 146 3.56 0.77 -3.61
C ALA A 146 3.09 -0.66 -3.87
N MET A 147 3.88 -1.65 -3.45
CA MET A 147 3.55 -3.07 -3.63
C MET A 147 3.64 -3.85 -2.32
N PHE A 148 2.63 -4.66 -2.03
CA PHE A 148 2.57 -5.54 -0.86
C PHE A 148 2.36 -6.98 -1.34
N VAL A 149 3.27 -7.89 -1.02
CA VAL A 149 3.25 -9.28 -1.50
C VAL A 149 3.26 -10.25 -0.32
N ASN A 150 2.28 -11.15 -0.27
CA ASN A 150 2.14 -12.11 0.83
C ASN A 150 2.14 -11.41 2.20
N CYS A 151 1.35 -10.34 2.32
CA CYS A 151 1.19 -9.58 3.56
C CYS A 151 -0.18 -9.87 4.18
N ARG A 152 -0.30 -9.65 5.49
CA ARG A 152 -1.59 -9.68 6.19
C ARG A 152 -1.91 -8.31 6.75
N PHE A 153 -3.19 -7.93 6.68
CA PHE A 153 -3.71 -6.67 7.20
C PHE A 153 -4.85 -6.98 8.15
N LEU A 154 -4.61 -6.80 9.45
CA LEU A 154 -5.52 -7.22 10.51
C LEU A 154 -6.11 -6.01 11.21
N GLY A 155 -7.44 -5.92 11.26
CA GLY A 155 -8.12 -4.80 11.88
C GLY A 155 -9.61 -5.02 12.07
N ASN A 156 -10.33 -3.91 12.24
CA ASN A 156 -11.78 -3.87 12.28
C ASN A 156 -12.28 -2.79 11.31
N GLN A 157 -12.73 -1.64 11.81
CA GLN A 157 -13.18 -0.55 10.94
C GLN A 157 -11.97 0.24 10.44
N ASP A 158 -11.97 0.57 9.15
CA ASP A 158 -10.92 1.34 8.48
C ASP A 158 -9.52 0.65 8.47
N THR A 159 -9.44 -0.68 8.30
CA THR A 159 -8.17 -1.44 8.36
C THR A 159 -7.07 -0.91 7.43
N ILE A 160 -7.38 -0.64 6.15
CA ILE A 160 -6.42 -0.12 5.17
C ILE A 160 -6.93 1.20 4.60
N PHE A 161 -6.17 2.27 4.82
CA PHE A 161 -6.34 3.53 4.13
C PHE A 161 -5.41 3.61 2.92
N THR A 162 -5.97 3.51 1.72
CA THR A 162 -5.25 3.70 0.45
C THR A 162 -5.30 5.18 0.05
N GLY A 163 -4.47 5.99 0.69
CA GLY A 163 -4.31 7.42 0.45
C GLY A 163 -3.56 7.77 -0.84
N GLY A 164 -3.39 9.08 -1.09
CA GLY A 164 -2.76 9.59 -2.31
C GLY A 164 -3.70 9.55 -3.52
N GLU A 165 -4.32 10.68 -3.85
CA GLU A 165 -5.30 10.77 -4.95
C GLU A 165 -4.75 10.37 -6.33
N THR A 166 -3.43 10.47 -6.51
CA THR A 166 -2.75 10.06 -7.75
C THR A 166 -1.94 8.78 -7.59
N ALA A 167 -1.89 8.21 -6.39
CA ALA A 167 -1.07 7.05 -6.08
C ALA A 167 -1.66 5.76 -6.66
N ARG A 168 -0.75 4.87 -7.07
CA ARG A 168 -1.03 3.51 -7.53
C ARG A 168 -0.46 2.50 -6.55
N GLN A 169 -1.28 1.53 -6.17
CA GLN A 169 -0.96 0.57 -5.12
C GLN A 169 -1.37 -0.84 -5.55
N LEU A 170 -0.53 -1.83 -5.28
CA LEU A 170 -0.77 -3.22 -5.64
C LEU A 170 -0.60 -4.14 -4.41
N PHE A 171 -1.61 -4.95 -4.15
CA PHE A 171 -1.62 -5.96 -3.10
C PHE A 171 -1.75 -7.33 -3.77
N VAL A 172 -0.79 -8.24 -3.56
CA VAL A 172 -0.73 -9.55 -4.22
C VAL A 172 -0.62 -10.67 -3.20
N ASN A 173 -1.50 -11.68 -3.31
CA ASN A 173 -1.53 -12.84 -2.41
C ASN A 173 -1.65 -12.42 -0.93
N CYS A 174 -2.38 -11.34 -0.64
CA CYS A 174 -2.53 -10.82 0.71
C CYS A 174 -3.79 -11.37 1.38
N TYR A 175 -3.79 -11.38 2.71
CA TYR A 175 -5.00 -11.58 3.52
C TYR A 175 -5.38 -10.25 4.19
N ILE A 176 -6.63 -9.83 4.04
CA ILE A 176 -7.14 -8.56 4.56
C ILE A 176 -8.42 -8.85 5.34
N GLU A 177 -8.48 -8.45 6.61
CA GLU A 177 -9.70 -8.59 7.41
C GLU A 177 -10.18 -7.27 8.02
N GLY A 178 -11.49 -7.17 8.22
CA GLY A 178 -12.08 -6.03 8.89
C GLY A 178 -13.59 -6.12 9.05
N THR A 179 -14.19 -5.02 9.50
CA THR A 179 -15.62 -4.89 9.76
C THR A 179 -16.26 -3.92 8.78
N THR A 180 -16.17 -2.63 9.04
CA THR A 180 -16.80 -1.55 8.27
C THR A 180 -15.74 -0.80 7.47
N ASP A 181 -15.99 -0.58 6.18
CA ASP A 181 -15.18 0.26 5.31
C ASP A 181 -13.68 -0.10 5.37
N PHE A 182 -13.37 -1.38 5.56
CA PHE A 182 -12.03 -1.78 5.98
C PHE A 182 -10.97 -1.65 4.88
N ILE A 183 -11.39 -1.36 3.64
CA ILE A 183 -10.56 -0.86 2.54
C ILE A 183 -11.16 0.45 2.04
N PHE A 184 -10.49 1.59 2.28
CA PHE A 184 -11.04 2.92 1.98
C PHE A 184 -9.99 3.94 1.55
N GLY A 185 -10.43 4.98 0.84
CA GLY A 185 -9.56 6.04 0.31
C GLY A 185 -9.62 6.25 -1.21
N PRO A 186 -8.81 7.19 -1.73
CA PRO A 186 -8.91 7.67 -3.12
C PRO A 186 -7.99 6.97 -4.15
N ALA A 187 -7.00 6.20 -3.71
CA ALA A 187 -5.96 5.67 -4.61
C ALA A 187 -6.51 4.77 -5.73
N THR A 188 -5.72 4.62 -6.80
CA THR A 188 -5.88 3.48 -7.73
C THR A 188 -5.22 2.25 -7.11
N ALA A 189 -6.02 1.39 -6.47
CA ALA A 189 -5.51 0.22 -5.76
C ALA A 189 -6.01 -1.08 -6.41
N VAL A 190 -5.07 -1.99 -6.71
CA VAL A 190 -5.39 -3.33 -7.21
C VAL A 190 -5.10 -4.36 -6.12
N PHE A 191 -6.07 -5.23 -5.87
CA PHE A 191 -5.94 -6.40 -5.01
C PHE A 191 -6.00 -7.63 -5.91
N GLN A 192 -4.92 -8.40 -5.98
CA GLN A 192 -4.79 -9.55 -6.87
C GLN A 192 -4.56 -10.81 -6.05
N ASN A 193 -5.39 -11.83 -6.28
CA ASN A 193 -5.30 -13.13 -5.60
C ASN A 193 -5.35 -13.01 -4.06
N CYS A 194 -6.05 -11.99 -3.55
CA CYS A 194 -6.17 -11.77 -2.11
C CYS A 194 -7.36 -12.52 -1.50
N GLU A 195 -7.25 -12.85 -0.22
CA GLU A 195 -8.40 -13.20 0.61
C GLU A 195 -8.89 -11.95 1.36
N ILE A 196 -10.18 -11.66 1.21
CA ILE A 196 -10.86 -10.50 1.78
C ILE A 196 -11.90 -11.01 2.77
N HIS A 197 -11.61 -10.89 4.06
CA HIS A 197 -12.34 -11.57 5.14
C HIS A 197 -13.18 -10.59 5.98
N SER A 198 -14.51 -10.77 5.95
CA SER A 198 -15.46 -9.90 6.66
C SER A 198 -15.82 -10.44 8.05
N LYS A 199 -15.63 -9.63 9.08
CA LYS A 199 -15.87 -10.01 10.49
C LYS A 199 -17.23 -9.57 11.02
N THR A 200 -18.00 -8.83 10.22
CA THR A 200 -19.36 -8.36 10.54
C THR A 200 -20.18 -8.08 9.30
N ASN A 201 -21.49 -8.06 9.47
CA ASN A 201 -22.45 -7.45 8.55
C ASN A 201 -22.17 -5.95 8.37
N SER A 202 -21.47 -5.58 7.30
CA SER A 202 -21.13 -4.19 6.99
C SER A 202 -20.64 -4.06 5.53
N PHE A 203 -19.60 -3.28 5.27
CA PHE A 203 -19.10 -2.92 3.94
C PHE A 203 -17.63 -3.30 3.80
N VAL A 204 -17.28 -3.97 2.69
CA VAL A 204 -15.87 -4.26 2.36
C VAL A 204 -15.13 -2.99 1.98
N THR A 205 -15.68 -2.21 1.04
CA THR A 205 -14.99 -1.02 0.50
C THR A 205 -15.74 0.29 0.76
N ALA A 206 -14.97 1.35 0.96
CA ALA A 206 -15.44 2.73 0.95
C ALA A 206 -14.53 3.62 0.09
N ALA A 207 -14.62 3.45 -1.23
CA ALA A 207 -13.80 4.20 -2.18
C ALA A 207 -14.18 5.68 -2.22
N SER A 208 -13.18 6.55 -2.39
CA SER A 208 -13.33 7.98 -2.64
C SER A 208 -12.55 8.43 -3.87
N THR A 209 -12.60 7.63 -4.93
CA THR A 209 -11.88 7.86 -6.18
C THR A 209 -12.09 9.28 -6.70
N THR A 210 -10.98 9.99 -6.95
CA THR A 210 -11.04 11.37 -7.47
C THR A 210 -11.67 11.40 -8.86
N GLN A 211 -12.47 12.44 -9.12
CA GLN A 211 -13.10 12.66 -10.42
C GLN A 211 -12.06 12.65 -11.56
N GLY A 212 -12.42 12.07 -12.70
CA GLY A 212 -11.55 11.95 -13.88
C GLY A 212 -10.60 10.75 -13.86
N LYS A 213 -10.45 10.04 -12.72
CA LYS A 213 -9.69 8.79 -12.69
C LYS A 213 -10.42 7.68 -13.45
N LYS A 214 -9.68 6.97 -14.30
CA LYS A 214 -10.22 5.84 -15.07
C LYS A 214 -10.55 4.65 -14.15
N PHE A 215 -9.65 4.35 -13.22
CA PHE A 215 -9.76 3.26 -12.26
C PHE A 215 -9.73 3.78 -10.82
N GLY A 216 -10.39 3.06 -9.92
CA GLY A 216 -10.30 3.23 -8.47
C GLY A 216 -9.80 1.94 -7.86
N TYR A 217 -10.67 1.23 -7.15
CA TYR A 217 -10.37 -0.12 -6.66
C TYR A 217 -10.68 -1.19 -7.69
N VAL A 218 -9.76 -2.14 -7.83
CA VAL A 218 -9.93 -3.32 -8.67
C VAL A 218 -9.51 -4.56 -7.87
N PHE A 219 -10.41 -5.51 -7.74
CA PHE A 219 -10.16 -6.82 -7.15
C PHE A 219 -10.10 -7.84 -8.29
N LEU A 220 -8.95 -8.49 -8.45
CA LEU A 220 -8.67 -9.49 -9.49
C LEU A 220 -8.48 -10.85 -8.83
N ASP A 221 -9.30 -11.83 -9.20
CA ASP A 221 -9.13 -13.22 -8.78
C ASP A 221 -9.09 -13.40 -7.24
N CYS A 222 -9.78 -12.52 -6.51
CA CYS A 222 -9.84 -12.53 -5.05
C CYS A 222 -10.91 -13.49 -4.52
N LYS A 223 -10.77 -13.90 -3.27
CA LYS A 223 -11.78 -14.68 -2.54
C LYS A 223 -12.36 -13.83 -1.42
N LEU A 224 -13.68 -13.63 -1.41
CA LEU A 224 -14.38 -12.97 -0.30
C LEU A 224 -14.91 -14.04 0.64
N THR A 225 -14.48 -13.97 1.91
CA THR A 225 -14.86 -14.87 3.00
C THR A 225 -15.41 -14.06 4.17
N ALA A 226 -16.01 -14.73 5.15
CA ALA A 226 -16.54 -14.07 6.34
C ALA A 226 -16.60 -15.01 7.52
N ASP A 227 -16.67 -14.43 8.72
CA ASP A 227 -17.04 -15.15 9.94
C ASP A 227 -18.42 -15.79 9.79
N ASP A 228 -18.66 -16.93 10.45
CA ASP A 228 -19.91 -17.70 10.32
C ASP A 228 -21.19 -16.90 10.63
N SER A 229 -21.11 -15.95 11.56
CA SER A 229 -22.22 -15.07 11.95
C SER A 229 -22.45 -13.89 11.01
N THR A 230 -21.55 -13.69 10.04
CA THR A 230 -21.58 -12.59 9.09
C THR A 230 -22.26 -13.05 7.79
N THR A 231 -23.45 -12.53 7.54
CA THR A 231 -24.33 -12.96 6.44
C THR A 231 -24.89 -11.81 5.60
N LYS A 232 -24.61 -10.55 5.97
CA LYS A 232 -25.17 -9.36 5.33
C LYS A 232 -24.08 -8.32 5.07
N VAL A 233 -23.21 -8.61 4.13
CA VAL A 233 -22.09 -7.74 3.74
C VAL A 233 -22.32 -7.18 2.34
N PHE A 234 -22.04 -5.89 2.18
CA PHE A 234 -21.99 -5.23 0.89
C PHE A 234 -20.54 -5.20 0.37
N LEU A 235 -20.38 -5.34 -0.94
CA LEU A 235 -19.11 -5.18 -1.66
C LEU A 235 -18.53 -3.77 -1.47
N GLY A 236 -19.38 -2.77 -1.33
CA GLY A 236 -18.94 -1.42 -1.02
C GLY A 236 -20.02 -0.37 -0.98
N ARG A 237 -19.58 0.84 -0.60
CA ARG A 237 -20.37 2.07 -0.62
C ARG A 237 -19.51 3.29 -0.96
N PRO A 238 -20.05 4.30 -1.66
CA PRO A 238 -19.25 5.43 -2.13
C PRO A 238 -19.05 6.46 -1.02
N TRP A 239 -17.83 6.53 -0.47
CA TRP A 239 -17.50 7.56 0.52
C TRP A 239 -17.52 8.97 -0.10
N ARG A 240 -17.28 9.07 -1.41
CA ARG A 240 -17.42 10.28 -2.23
C ARG A 240 -18.08 9.97 -3.58
N ALA A 241 -18.59 11.01 -4.23
CA ALA A 241 -19.03 10.92 -5.62
C ALA A 241 -17.87 10.46 -6.53
N ASN A 242 -18.19 9.86 -7.67
CA ASN A 242 -17.21 9.26 -8.61
C ASN A 242 -16.41 8.06 -8.08
N ALA A 243 -16.74 7.52 -6.89
CA ALA A 243 -16.11 6.32 -6.38
C ALA A 243 -16.19 5.17 -7.39
N LYS A 244 -15.07 4.45 -7.57
CA LYS A 244 -14.99 3.31 -8.48
C LYS A 244 -14.46 2.08 -7.76
N THR A 245 -15.19 0.97 -7.87
CA THR A 245 -14.80 -0.33 -7.32
C THR A 245 -15.24 -1.42 -8.28
N VAL A 246 -14.34 -2.30 -8.68
CA VAL A 246 -14.65 -3.39 -9.61
C VAL A 246 -14.12 -4.73 -9.10
N PHE A 247 -14.96 -5.77 -9.10
CA PHE A 247 -14.59 -7.14 -8.78
C PHE A 247 -14.57 -7.99 -10.06
N VAL A 248 -13.44 -8.61 -10.38
CA VAL A 248 -13.21 -9.34 -11.63
C VAL A 248 -12.71 -10.74 -11.30
N ARG A 249 -13.49 -11.76 -11.69
CA ARG A 249 -13.22 -13.19 -11.45
C ARG A 249 -13.04 -13.54 -9.98
N CYS A 250 -13.72 -12.82 -9.09
CA CYS A 250 -13.67 -13.07 -7.66
C CYS A 250 -14.63 -14.20 -7.27
N THR A 251 -14.28 -14.96 -6.23
CA THR A 251 -15.21 -15.90 -5.59
C THR A 251 -15.91 -15.21 -4.43
N LEU A 252 -17.22 -14.98 -4.55
CA LEU A 252 -18.05 -14.29 -3.56
C LEU A 252 -18.75 -15.30 -2.64
N GLY A 253 -18.46 -15.24 -1.34
CA GLY A 253 -19.13 -16.06 -0.34
C GLY A 253 -20.60 -15.68 -0.12
N LYS A 254 -21.37 -16.59 0.50
CA LYS A 254 -22.83 -16.46 0.71
C LYS A 254 -23.26 -15.28 1.59
N HIS A 255 -22.29 -14.61 2.22
CA HIS A 255 -22.49 -13.46 3.08
C HIS A 255 -22.70 -12.16 2.31
N ILE A 256 -22.38 -12.14 1.01
CA ILE A 256 -22.62 -10.99 0.15
C ILE A 256 -24.12 -10.89 -0.13
N VAL A 257 -24.70 -9.72 0.18
CA VAL A 257 -26.13 -9.48 -0.01
C VAL A 257 -26.50 -9.42 -1.50
N PRO A 258 -27.73 -9.81 -1.88
CA PRO A 258 -28.16 -9.80 -3.28
C PRO A 258 -27.99 -8.44 -3.97
N GLU A 259 -28.22 -7.34 -3.25
CA GLU A 259 -28.06 -5.96 -3.73
C GLU A 259 -26.61 -5.64 -4.11
N GLY A 260 -25.63 -6.31 -3.47
CA GLY A 260 -24.19 -6.13 -3.64
C GLY A 260 -23.65 -4.80 -3.13
N TRP A 261 -24.33 -3.69 -3.41
CA TRP A 261 -23.82 -2.33 -3.25
C TRP A 261 -24.80 -1.43 -2.50
N ASN A 262 -24.26 -0.47 -1.74
CA ASN A 262 -25.04 0.56 -1.07
C ASN A 262 -24.62 1.94 -1.57
N ASN A 263 -25.58 2.85 -1.74
CA ASN A 263 -25.34 4.18 -2.32
C ASN A 263 -24.95 5.26 -1.29
N TRP A 264 -24.61 4.87 -0.05
CA TRP A 264 -24.34 5.78 1.07
C TRP A 264 -25.57 6.62 1.48
N ALA A 265 -26.78 6.08 1.27
CA ALA A 265 -28.04 6.82 1.46
C ALA A 265 -28.12 8.12 0.64
N ASN A 266 -27.39 8.18 -0.49
CA ASN A 266 -27.33 9.34 -1.36
C ASN A 266 -27.56 8.91 -2.83
N PRO A 267 -28.79 9.03 -3.35
CA PRO A 267 -29.12 8.67 -4.73
C PRO A 267 -28.32 9.41 -5.81
N ALA A 268 -27.77 10.61 -5.51
CA ALA A 268 -26.94 11.33 -6.47
C ALA A 268 -25.62 10.59 -6.80
N ASN A 269 -25.13 9.76 -5.87
CA ASN A 269 -23.94 8.94 -6.11
C ASN A 269 -24.16 7.89 -7.20
N GLU A 270 -25.40 7.41 -7.38
CA GLU A 270 -25.74 6.38 -8.38
C GLU A 270 -25.46 6.84 -9.81
N GLN A 271 -25.41 8.16 -10.06
CA GLN A 271 -25.15 8.74 -11.39
C GLN A 271 -23.67 8.90 -11.72
N THR A 272 -22.80 8.91 -10.70
CA THR A 272 -21.36 9.24 -10.88
C THR A 272 -20.43 8.09 -10.53
N THR A 273 -20.88 7.18 -9.65
CA THR A 273 -20.09 6.03 -9.22
C THR A 273 -19.99 4.97 -10.32
N PHE A 274 -18.92 4.19 -10.30
CA PHE A 274 -18.78 3.03 -11.18
C PHE A 274 -18.46 1.80 -10.35
N TYR A 275 -19.51 1.07 -9.97
CA TYR A 275 -19.41 -0.17 -9.21
C TYR A 275 -19.70 -1.35 -10.12
N GLY A 276 -18.69 -2.18 -10.34
CA GLY A 276 -18.68 -3.15 -11.42
C GLY A 276 -18.36 -4.57 -10.97
N GLU A 277 -18.91 -5.55 -11.68
CA GLU A 277 -18.58 -6.97 -11.52
C GLU A 277 -18.34 -7.63 -12.88
N TYR A 278 -17.43 -8.61 -12.92
CA TYR A 278 -17.16 -9.40 -14.12
C TYR A 278 -16.84 -10.86 -13.77
N LYS A 279 -17.66 -11.79 -14.24
CA LYS A 279 -17.45 -13.25 -14.10
C LYS A 279 -17.07 -13.67 -12.67
N ASN A 280 -17.66 -13.03 -11.67
CA ASN A 280 -17.58 -13.49 -10.30
C ASN A 280 -18.30 -14.85 -10.16
N SER A 281 -17.88 -15.65 -9.20
CA SER A 281 -18.44 -16.99 -8.95
C SER A 281 -18.73 -17.20 -7.46
N GLY A 282 -19.36 -18.32 -7.10
CA GLY A 282 -19.70 -18.64 -5.72
C GLY A 282 -21.10 -18.16 -5.31
N PRO A 283 -21.56 -18.55 -4.11
CA PRO A 283 -22.95 -18.37 -3.69
C PRO A 283 -23.38 -16.91 -3.50
N GLY A 284 -22.44 -15.95 -3.37
CA GLY A 284 -22.74 -14.51 -3.30
C GLY A 284 -22.72 -13.80 -4.66
N ALA A 285 -22.47 -14.51 -5.77
CA ALA A 285 -22.23 -13.92 -7.08
C ALA A 285 -23.47 -13.81 -7.98
N GLU A 286 -24.66 -14.14 -7.48
CA GLU A 286 -25.90 -13.95 -8.24
C GLU A 286 -26.11 -12.46 -8.57
N ILE A 287 -26.39 -12.16 -9.84
CA ILE A 287 -26.46 -10.79 -10.36
C ILE A 287 -27.89 -10.27 -10.47
N ALA A 288 -28.90 -11.14 -10.46
CA ALA A 288 -30.29 -10.79 -10.76
C ALA A 288 -30.87 -9.66 -9.88
N ASN A 289 -30.39 -9.55 -8.64
CA ASN A 289 -30.90 -8.61 -7.64
C ASN A 289 -29.90 -7.49 -7.27
N ARG A 290 -28.83 -7.33 -8.06
CA ARG A 290 -27.87 -6.26 -7.83
C ARG A 290 -28.53 -4.89 -7.92
N ALA A 291 -27.98 -3.93 -7.20
CA ALA A 291 -28.40 -2.54 -7.29
C ALA A 291 -28.41 -2.09 -8.76
N LYS A 292 -29.52 -1.49 -9.21
CA LYS A 292 -29.77 -1.19 -10.64
C LYS A 292 -28.74 -0.25 -11.28
N TRP A 293 -28.03 0.53 -10.46
CA TRP A 293 -26.97 1.44 -10.87
C TRP A 293 -25.58 0.80 -10.90
N SER A 294 -25.45 -0.45 -10.45
CA SER A 294 -24.21 -1.22 -10.62
C SER A 294 -24.08 -1.74 -12.06
N HIS A 295 -22.86 -2.11 -12.44
CA HIS A 295 -22.51 -2.49 -13.81
C HIS A 295 -22.01 -3.93 -13.89
N GLN A 296 -22.59 -4.71 -14.80
CA GLN A 296 -21.98 -5.98 -15.21
C GLN A 296 -21.11 -5.70 -16.43
N LEU A 297 -19.80 -5.86 -16.27
CA LEU A 297 -18.88 -5.60 -17.36
C LEU A 297 -19.10 -6.59 -18.50
N THR A 298 -19.04 -6.10 -19.72
CA THR A 298 -18.93 -6.95 -20.91
C THR A 298 -17.53 -7.55 -21.04
N ASP A 299 -17.40 -8.61 -21.83
CA ASP A 299 -16.08 -9.19 -22.15
C ASP A 299 -15.11 -8.13 -22.72
N LYS A 300 -15.60 -7.21 -23.54
CA LYS A 300 -14.81 -6.10 -24.09
C LYS A 300 -14.34 -5.13 -23.02
N GLU A 301 -15.22 -4.73 -22.10
CA GLU A 301 -14.83 -3.84 -21.00
C GLU A 301 -13.81 -4.49 -20.06
N ALA A 302 -14.00 -5.79 -19.76
CA ALA A 302 -13.11 -6.57 -18.91
C ALA A 302 -11.66 -6.63 -19.44
N THR A 303 -11.44 -6.51 -20.76
CA THR A 303 -10.07 -6.42 -21.33
C THR A 303 -9.28 -5.20 -20.84
N ASN A 304 -9.95 -4.15 -20.33
CA ASN A 304 -9.28 -3.00 -19.74
C ASN A 304 -8.76 -3.26 -18.32
N TYR A 305 -9.25 -4.30 -17.63
CA TYR A 305 -8.90 -4.60 -16.25
C TYR A 305 -7.70 -5.55 -16.17
N THR A 306 -6.59 -5.10 -16.72
CA THR A 306 -5.26 -5.74 -16.60
C THR A 306 -4.32 -4.80 -15.87
N LEU A 307 -3.31 -5.32 -15.16
CA LEU A 307 -2.33 -4.49 -14.47
C LEU A 307 -1.63 -3.51 -15.41
N ASN A 308 -1.33 -3.96 -16.63
CA ASN A 308 -0.76 -3.11 -17.66
C ASN A 308 -1.68 -1.92 -17.91
N ASN A 309 -2.95 -2.12 -18.21
CA ASN A 309 -3.87 -1.03 -18.54
C ASN A 309 -4.23 -0.15 -17.34
N ILE A 310 -4.29 -0.72 -16.13
CA ILE A 310 -4.64 0.00 -14.90
C ILE A 310 -3.49 0.92 -14.47
N PHE A 311 -2.24 0.44 -14.56
CA PHE A 311 -1.06 1.17 -14.10
C PHE A 311 -0.26 1.83 -15.22
N ASN A 312 -0.65 1.70 -16.49
CA ASN A 312 0.05 2.38 -17.59
C ASN A 312 -0.06 3.90 -17.44
N ASN A 313 1.08 4.57 -17.55
CA ASN A 313 1.20 6.02 -17.51
C ASN A 313 1.47 6.55 -18.93
N ASP A 314 0.56 6.34 -19.87
CA ASP A 314 0.65 7.06 -21.15
C ASP A 314 0.52 8.57 -20.85
N GLY A 315 1.63 9.31 -20.89
CA GLY A 315 1.67 10.78 -20.79
C GLY A 315 2.43 11.43 -19.62
N ALA A 316 3.11 10.70 -18.74
CA ALA A 316 3.91 11.33 -17.66
C ALA A 316 5.41 11.40 -18.03
N ALA A 317 6.02 12.59 -17.93
CA ALA A 317 7.43 12.90 -18.25
C ALA A 317 8.45 12.34 -17.22
N LEU A 318 8.14 11.24 -16.55
CA LEU A 318 9.06 10.55 -15.65
C LEU A 318 9.79 9.43 -16.41
N PRO A 319 11.07 9.17 -16.11
CA PRO A 319 11.86 8.17 -16.83
C PRO A 319 11.16 6.80 -16.85
N VAL A 320 11.16 6.22 -18.04
CA VAL A 320 10.55 4.96 -18.49
C VAL A 320 10.24 3.96 -17.38
N ASN A 321 8.96 3.86 -17.07
CA ASN A 321 8.16 2.62 -16.94
C ASN A 321 8.96 1.33 -16.68
N VAL A 322 9.57 1.20 -15.50
CA VAL A 322 9.72 -0.14 -14.90
C VAL A 322 8.30 -0.62 -14.67
N LYS A 323 7.92 -1.76 -15.26
CA LYS A 323 6.66 -2.44 -14.94
C LYS A 323 6.72 -2.93 -13.50
N TRP A 324 6.71 -2.01 -12.53
CA TRP A 324 6.91 -2.26 -11.10
C TRP A 324 5.95 -3.31 -10.54
N TYR A 325 4.82 -3.48 -11.22
CA TYR A 325 3.78 -4.47 -10.95
C TYR A 325 4.06 -5.90 -11.47
N THR A 326 5.19 -6.17 -12.13
CA THR A 326 5.52 -7.53 -12.66
C THR A 326 6.26 -8.41 -11.68
N GLU A 327 7.04 -7.83 -10.75
CA GLU A 327 7.80 -8.59 -9.75
C GLU A 327 6.92 -8.91 -8.53
N GLN A 328 6.01 -9.87 -8.70
CA GLN A 328 4.99 -10.21 -7.70
C GLN A 328 5.36 -11.38 -6.79
N ASN A 329 6.53 -12.00 -6.98
CA ASN A 329 6.98 -13.12 -6.15
C ASN A 329 7.73 -12.60 -4.92
N THR A 330 7.52 -13.25 -3.78
CA THR A 330 8.33 -12.99 -2.59
C THR A 330 9.77 -13.41 -2.83
N ARG A 331 10.70 -12.64 -2.26
CA ARG A 331 12.12 -13.01 -2.19
C ARG A 331 12.29 -14.04 -1.08
N SER A 332 13.20 -14.99 -1.30
CA SER A 332 13.62 -15.89 -0.23
C SER A 332 14.24 -15.07 0.90
N PHE A 333 13.83 -15.29 2.14
CA PHE A 333 14.41 -14.60 3.27
C PHE A 333 15.84 -15.13 3.50
N GLN A 334 16.83 -14.30 3.17
CA GLN A 334 18.25 -14.58 3.39
C GLN A 334 18.77 -13.54 4.38
N TRP A 335 18.91 -13.94 5.65
CA TRP A 335 19.37 -13.06 6.71
C TRP A 335 20.81 -12.62 6.44
N PRO A 336 21.10 -11.32 6.23
CA PRO A 336 22.44 -10.87 5.86
C PRO A 336 23.42 -10.86 7.05
N GLY A 337 22.98 -11.26 8.25
CA GLY A 337 23.78 -11.15 9.48
C GLY A 337 23.90 -9.71 9.96
N LYS A 338 24.45 -9.50 11.16
CA LYS A 338 25.05 -8.20 11.50
C LYS A 338 26.26 -8.03 10.61
N ALA A 339 26.36 -6.89 9.92
CA ALA A 339 27.63 -6.50 9.33
C ALA A 339 28.65 -6.44 10.48
N GLY A 340 29.53 -7.44 10.54
CA GLY A 340 30.65 -7.41 11.46
C GLY A 340 31.44 -6.16 11.12
N GLY A 341 31.60 -5.25 12.08
CA GLY A 341 32.62 -4.22 11.97
C GLY A 341 33.95 -4.94 11.81
N SER A 342 34.43 -5.05 10.57
CA SER A 342 35.84 -5.31 10.32
C SER A 342 36.57 -4.13 10.93
N GLY A 343 37.22 -4.38 12.07
CA GLY A 343 38.14 -3.42 12.65
C GLY A 343 39.13 -2.95 11.59
N GLN A 344 39.25 -1.63 11.49
CA GLN A 344 40.51 -0.94 11.24
C GLN A 344 40.56 0.26 12.17
#